data_AF-A0A3B8JZ52-F1
#
_entry.id   AF-A0A3B8JZ52-F1
#
_cell.length_a   1.000
_cell.length_b   1.000
_cell.length_c   1.000
_cell.angle_alpha   90.00
_cell.angle_beta   90.00
_cell.angle_gamma   90.00
#
_symmetry.space_group_name_H-M   'P 1'
#
loop_
_entity.id
_entity.type
_entity.pdbx_description
1 polymer ?
#
loop_
_entity_poly.entity_id
_entity_poly.type
_entity_poly.pdbx_seq_one_letter_code
_entity_poly.pdbx_strand_id
1 'polypeptide(L)'
;LVKFGISLPPQPKTIYENLGILQIPDQTMFKQLFMGMQSAAIVHAQALEHCTTNDRIRLLFNDLLKSEVEIIDNVIKYGKVKGWLEESPRYSPIK
;
A
#
# COMPACT_ATOMS: atom_id res chain seq x y z
N LEU A 1 -3.78 21.17 -5.47
CA LEU A 1 -3.89 21.53 -4.03
C LEU A 1 -3.70 23.02 -3.83
N VAL A 2 -2.60 23.62 -4.32
CA VAL A 2 -2.41 25.10 -4.31
C VAL A 2 -3.52 25.86 -5.05
N LYS A 3 -3.99 25.33 -6.19
CA LYS A 3 -5.17 25.86 -6.92
C LYS A 3 -6.47 25.89 -6.10
N PHE A 4 -6.55 25.12 -5.02
CA PHE A 4 -7.72 25.04 -4.13
C PHE A 4 -7.49 25.77 -2.80
N GLY A 5 -6.39 26.53 -2.65
CA GLY A 5 -6.07 27.27 -1.41
C GLY A 5 -5.66 26.38 -0.23
N ILE A 6 -5.38 25.10 -0.46
CA ILE A 6 -5.00 24.15 0.60
C ILE A 6 -3.48 24.17 0.77
N SER A 7 -3.01 24.46 1.99
CA SER A 7 -1.60 24.38 2.35
C SER A 7 -1.12 22.93 2.33
N LEU A 8 0.06 22.71 1.77
CA LEU A 8 0.69 21.39 1.73
C LEU A 8 1.30 21.08 3.11
N PRO A 9 1.26 19.81 3.54
CA PRO A 9 1.98 19.39 4.74
C PRO A 9 3.49 19.61 4.54
N PRO A 10 4.25 19.87 5.62
CA PRO A 10 5.68 20.02 5.54
C PRO A 10 6.33 18.70 5.09
N GLN A 11 7.24 18.78 4.13
CA GLN A 11 7.99 17.61 3.68
C GLN A 11 8.94 17.13 4.80
N PRO A 12 9.04 15.81 5.05
CA PRO A 12 10.05 15.29 5.98
C PRO A 12 11.46 15.64 5.50
N LYS A 13 12.33 16.03 6.43
CA LYS A 13 13.74 16.33 6.11
C LYS A 13 14.47 15.02 5.83
N THR A 14 15.22 14.96 4.72
CA THR A 14 16.13 13.85 4.46
C THR A 14 17.33 13.94 5.39
N ILE A 15 17.46 12.99 6.30
CA ILE A 15 18.59 12.89 7.22
C ILE A 15 19.47 11.74 6.74
N TYR A 16 20.71 12.02 6.37
CA TYR A 16 21.72 11.02 6.00
C TYR A 16 22.59 10.69 7.21
N GLU A 17 21.98 10.15 8.26
CA GLU A 17 22.74 9.62 9.39
C GLU A 17 23.14 8.17 9.10
N ASN A 18 24.43 7.87 9.21
CA ASN A 18 24.93 6.49 9.15
C ASN A 18 24.50 5.78 10.44
N LEU A 19 23.27 5.28 10.45
CA LEU A 19 22.74 4.42 11.49
C LEU A 19 23.47 3.09 11.39
N GLY A 20 24.65 3.03 12.01
CA GLY A 20 25.42 1.81 12.15
C GLY A 20 24.52 0.68 12.68
N ILE A 21 24.41 -0.38 11.87
CA ILE A 21 23.99 -1.73 12.26
C ILE A 21 22.47 -1.93 12.45
N LEU A 22 21.58 -0.99 12.09
CA LEU A 22 20.14 -1.30 11.97
C LEU A 22 19.86 -2.07 10.66
N GLN A 23 20.29 -3.34 10.63
CA GLN A 23 19.97 -4.26 9.54
C GLN A 23 18.54 -4.77 9.72
N ILE A 24 17.62 -4.27 8.90
CA ILE A 24 16.25 -4.79 8.82
C ILE A 24 16.29 -6.01 7.89
N PRO A 25 15.84 -7.20 8.33
CA PRO A 25 15.77 -8.36 7.45
C PRO A 25 14.85 -8.11 6.26
N ASP A 26 15.22 -8.59 5.07
CA ASP A 26 14.44 -8.43 3.84
C ASP A 26 12.99 -8.93 3.99
N GLN A 27 12.79 -10.00 4.76
CA GLN A 27 11.46 -10.53 5.05
C GLN A 27 10.62 -9.52 5.86
N THR A 28 11.21 -8.85 6.84
CA THR A 28 10.55 -7.83 7.65
C THR A 28 10.22 -6.62 6.80
N MET A 29 11.14 -6.18 5.94
CA MET A 29 10.92 -5.11 4.99
C MET A 29 9.78 -5.44 4.01
N PHE A 30 9.77 -6.66 3.47
CA PHE A 30 8.69 -7.15 2.60
C PHE A 30 7.34 -7.12 3.32
N LYS A 31 7.25 -7.65 4.54
CA LYS A 31 6.00 -7.66 5.33
C LYS A 31 5.50 -6.23 5.60
N GLN A 32 6.40 -5.32 5.96
CA GLN A 32 6.05 -3.93 6.23
C GLN A 32 5.54 -3.22 4.97
N LEU A 33 6.21 -3.41 3.83
CA LEU A 33 5.78 -2.88 2.55
C LEU A 33 4.43 -3.48 2.13
N PHE A 34 4.27 -4.79 2.25
CA PHE A 34 3.04 -5.49 1.88
C PHE A 34 1.83 -5.02 2.70
N MET A 35 2.00 -4.85 4.01
CA MET A 35 0.98 -4.27 4.88
C MET A 35 0.66 -2.82 4.51
N GLY A 36 1.69 -2.01 4.20
CA GLY A 36 1.51 -0.62 3.77
C GLY A 36 0.77 -0.49 2.43
N MET A 37 1.02 -1.39 1.48
CA MET A 37 0.29 -1.42 0.21
C MET A 37 -1.18 -1.81 0.40
N GLN A 38 -1.46 -2.81 1.25
CA GLN A 38 -2.85 -3.17 1.57
C GLN A 38 -3.62 -2.05 2.25
N SER A 39 -2.99 -1.34 3.20
CA SER A 39 -3.64 -0.20 3.86
C SER A 39 -3.90 0.96 2.89
N ALA A 40 -2.95 1.25 1.98
CA ALA A 40 -3.12 2.25 0.93
C ALA A 40 -4.30 1.91 0.00
N ALA A 41 -4.42 0.64 -0.42
CA ALA A 41 -5.54 0.18 -1.25
C ALA A 41 -6.91 0.36 -0.57
N ILE A 42 -7.00 0.11 0.74
CA ILE A 42 -8.21 0.36 1.52
C ILE A 42 -8.54 1.86 1.54
N VAL A 43 -7.54 2.72 1.76
CA VAL A 43 -7.72 4.17 1.76
C VAL A 43 -8.20 4.67 0.40
N HIS A 44 -7.65 4.15 -0.70
CA HIS A 44 -8.10 4.51 -2.05
C HIS A 44 -9.52 4.01 -2.35
N ALA A 45 -9.89 2.81 -1.89
CA ALA A 45 -11.25 2.29 -2.03
C ALA A 45 -12.27 3.15 -1.26
N GLN A 46 -11.95 3.54 -0.03
CA GLN A 46 -12.78 4.45 0.77
C GLN A 46 -12.87 5.84 0.13
N ALA A 47 -11.75 6.38 -0.37
CA ALA A 47 -11.74 7.65 -1.06
C ALA A 47 -12.61 7.63 -2.32
N LEU A 48 -12.61 6.52 -3.06
CA LEU A 48 -13.47 6.33 -4.22
C LEU A 48 -14.96 6.34 -3.84
N GLU A 49 -15.33 5.67 -2.73
CA GLU A 49 -16.70 5.63 -2.21
C GLU A 49 -17.19 7.02 -1.78
N HIS A 50 -16.36 7.78 -1.07
CA HIS A 50 -16.74 9.10 -0.57
C HIS A 50 -16.73 10.21 -1.64
N CYS A 51 -16.00 10.03 -2.75
CA CYS A 51 -15.93 11.00 -3.84
C CYS A 51 -17.15 10.93 -4.79
N THR A 52 -18.34 11.23 -4.28
CA THR A 52 -19.59 11.23 -5.06
C THR A 52 -19.82 12.51 -5.86
N THR A 53 -19.29 13.64 -5.39
CA THR A 53 -19.60 14.98 -5.94
C THR A 53 -18.69 15.43 -7.07
N ASN A 54 -17.50 14.84 -7.23
CA ASN A 54 -16.53 15.25 -8.24
C ASN A 54 -16.01 14.04 -9.02
N ASP A 55 -16.57 13.85 -10.23
CA ASP A 55 -16.22 12.74 -11.12
C ASP A 55 -14.73 12.71 -11.48
N ARG A 56 -14.07 13.87 -11.63
CA ARG A 56 -12.65 13.94 -11.96
C ARG A 56 -11.77 13.38 -10.83
N ILE A 57 -12.14 13.66 -9.58
CA ILE A 57 -11.43 13.14 -8.41
C ILE A 57 -11.74 11.65 -8.23
N ARG A 58 -12.98 11.24 -8.49
CA ARG A 58 -13.38 9.83 -8.46
C ARG A 58 -12.58 9.00 -9.47
N LEU A 59 -12.41 9.48 -10.71
CA LEU A 59 -11.60 8.81 -11.73
C LEU A 59 -10.14 8.66 -11.29
N LEU A 60 -9.55 9.70 -10.70
CA LEU A 60 -8.19 9.63 -10.16
C LEU A 60 -8.02 8.50 -9.13
N PHE A 61 -8.94 8.40 -8.16
CA PHE A 61 -8.87 7.33 -7.16
C PHE A 61 -9.14 5.94 -7.75
N ASN A 62 -9.98 5.85 -8.78
CA ASN A 62 -10.22 4.59 -9.48
C ASN A 62 -8.96 4.07 -10.19
N ASP A 63 -8.24 4.96 -10.88
CA ASP A 63 -7.01 4.60 -11.59
C ASP A 63 -5.90 4.22 -10.61
N LEU A 64 -5.77 4.96 -9.49
CA LEU A 64 -4.85 4.64 -8.41
C LEU A 64 -5.15 3.26 -7.80
N LEU A 65 -6.41 2.99 -7.45
CA LEU A 65 -6.82 1.72 -6.87
C LEU A 65 -6.51 0.54 -7.82
N LYS A 66 -6.83 0.67 -9.11
CA LYS A 66 -6.52 -0.38 -10.10
C LYS A 66 -5.02 -0.65 -10.18
N SER A 67 -4.21 0.40 -10.24
CA SER A 67 -2.75 0.26 -10.30
C SER A 67 -2.19 -0.41 -9.04
N GLU A 68 -2.75 -0.10 -7.87
CA GLU A 68 -2.34 -0.72 -6.61
C GLU A 68 -2.71 -2.19 -6.54
N VAL A 69 -3.91 -2.58 -7.00
CA VAL A 69 -4.30 -4.00 -7.04
C VAL A 69 -3.35 -4.80 -7.93
N GLU A 70 -2.96 -4.26 -9.09
CA GLU A 70 -1.98 -4.92 -9.97
C GLU A 70 -0.60 -5.06 -9.32
N ILE A 71 -0.13 -4.03 -8.61
CA ILE A 71 1.13 -4.06 -7.88
C ILE A 71 1.06 -5.08 -6.74
N ILE A 72 -0.03 -5.10 -5.96
CA ILE A 72 -0.25 -6.03 -4.86
C ILE A 72 -0.23 -7.48 -5.38
N ASP A 73 -0.88 -7.78 -6.52
CA ASP A 73 -0.84 -9.10 -7.12
C ASP A 73 0.59 -9.55 -7.47
N ASN A 74 1.41 -8.64 -8.03
CA ASN A 74 2.80 -8.92 -8.33
C ASN A 74 3.66 -9.13 -7.07
N VAL A 75 3.41 -8.36 -6.02
CA VAL A 75 4.09 -8.50 -4.73
C VAL A 75 3.69 -9.82 -4.05
N ILE A 76 2.45 -10.26 -4.17
CA ILE A 76 2.00 -11.57 -3.68
C ILE A 76 2.75 -12.68 -4.42
N LYS A 77 2.85 -12.61 -5.75
CA LYS A 77 3.63 -13.60 -6.54
C LYS A 77 5.08 -13.64 -6.08
N TYR A 78 5.70 -12.48 -5.87
CA TYR A 78 7.06 -12.37 -5.35
C TYR A 78 7.21 -13.01 -3.96
N GLY A 79 6.29 -12.69 -3.04
CA GLY A 79 6.26 -13.27 -1.70
C GLY A 79 6.09 -14.79 -1.69
N LYS A 80 5.34 -15.35 -2.66
CA LYS A 80 5.15 -16.80 -2.82
C LYS A 80 6.45 -17.48 -3.26
N VAL A 81 7.15 -16.91 -4.24
CA VAL A 81 8.43 -17.44 -4.73
C VAL A 81 9.49 -17.43 -3.62
N LYS A 82 9.50 -16.42 -2.76
CA LYS A 82 10.44 -16.30 -1.64
C LYS A 82 10.04 -17.09 -0.40
N GLY A 83 8.81 -17.60 -0.32
CA GLY A 83 8.29 -18.27 0.88
C GLY A 83 8.10 -17.34 2.08
N TRP A 84 7.91 -16.04 1.83
CA TRP A 84 7.78 -15.02 2.89
C TRP A 84 6.33 -14.77 3.32
N LEU A 85 5.37 -15.23 2.52
CA LEU A 85 3.95 -15.22 2.85
C LEU A 85 3.64 -16.38 3.79
N GLU A 86 3.01 -16.05 4.91
CA GLU A 86 2.52 -17.05 5.86
C GLU A 86 1.31 -17.78 5.25
N GLU A 87 1.28 -19.10 5.36
CA GLU A 87 0.13 -19.89 4.93
C GLU A 87 -1.05 -19.61 5.86
N SER A 88 -2.11 -19.00 5.30
CA SER A 88 -3.38 -18.87 6.02
C SER A 88 -3.98 -20.26 6.28
N PRO A 89 -4.69 -20.46 7.42
CA PRO A 89 -5.38 -21.71 7.69
C PRO A 89 -6.26 -22.14 6.52
N ARG A 90 -6.01 -23.33 5.97
CA ARG A 90 -6.84 -23.89 4.90
C ARG A 90 -8.19 -24.32 5.48
N TYR A 91 -9.27 -23.81 4.91
CA TYR A 91 -10.61 -24.30 5.21
C TYR A 91 -10.72 -25.77 4.76
N SER A 92 -11.05 -26.65 5.69
CA SER A 92 -11.47 -28.02 5.39
C SER A 92 -12.94 -28.15 5.74
N PRO A 93 -13.84 -28.48 4.79
CA PRO A 93 -15.20 -28.84 5.15
C PRO A 93 -15.18 -30.09 6.03
N ILE A 94 -15.98 -30.08 7.10
CA ILE A 94 -16.21 -31.24 7.95
C ILE A 94 -16.99 -32.26 7.10
N LYS A 95 -16.49 -33.50 7.02
CA LYS A 95 -17.16 -34.61 6.33
C LYS A 95 -18.40 -35.07 7.09
#